data_AF-A0A925RD49-F1
#
_entry.id   AF-A0A925RD49-F1
#
_cell.length_a   1.000
_cell.length_b   1.000
_cell.length_c   1.000
_cell.angle_alpha   90.00
_cell.angle_beta   90.00
_cell.angle_gamma   90.00
#
_symmetry.space_group_name_H-M   'P 1'
#
loop_
_entity.id
_entity.type
_entity.pdbx_description
1 polymer ?
#
loop_
_entity_poly.entity_id
_entity_poly.type
_entity_poly.pdbx_seq_one_letter_code
_entity_poly.pdbx_strand_id
1 'polypeptide(L)'
;MNDPVLESPSTLEMAWLQVRMAWQSVKNTRLDQEKKDVIAAMIRHYRETRQPDRPRSEFEQVLLRLQEEHELRVKELGREGRRVAKQVNNIIQVIRDTNESRMQHCREQVEETPTIIAEWKAVIHLLFDRPDGSPEAMKN
;
A
#
# COMPACT_ATOMS: atom_id res chain seq x y z
N MET A 1 -9.79 11.61 17.33
CA MET A 1 -9.64 11.88 15.88
C MET A 1 -10.78 11.14 15.20
N ASN A 2 -11.69 11.88 14.55
CA ASN A 2 -12.86 11.30 13.88
C ASN A 2 -12.40 10.81 12.49
N ASP A 3 -12.23 9.50 12.34
CA ASP A 3 -12.00 8.89 11.03
C ASP A 3 -13.31 8.92 10.22
N PRO A 4 -13.27 9.24 8.91
CA PRO A 4 -14.45 9.20 8.08
C PRO A 4 -14.85 7.73 7.90
N VAL A 5 -15.93 7.34 8.58
CA VAL A 5 -16.52 6.02 8.39
C VAL A 5 -17.07 5.98 6.96
N LEU A 6 -16.66 4.97 6.18
CA LEU A 6 -17.17 4.71 4.83
C LEU A 6 -18.60 4.14 4.92
N GLU A 7 -19.53 4.88 5.52
CA GLU A 7 -20.92 4.45 5.77
C GLU A 7 -21.81 4.59 4.54
N SER A 8 -21.43 5.44 3.59
CA SER A 8 -22.22 5.68 2.39
C SER A 8 -21.60 5.03 1.15
N PRO A 9 -22.40 4.40 0.27
CA PRO A 9 -21.92 3.81 -0.98
C PRO A 9 -21.14 4.80 -1.87
N SER A 10 -21.47 6.09 -1.80
CA SER A 10 -20.75 7.13 -2.54
C SER A 10 -19.36 7.41 -1.96
N THR A 11 -19.15 7.26 -0.65
CA THR A 11 -17.82 7.44 -0.04
C THR A 11 -16.87 6.29 -0.39
N LEU A 12 -17.37 5.05 -0.44
CA LEU A 12 -16.57 3.90 -0.87
C LEU A 12 -16.22 3.99 -2.36
N GLU A 13 -17.16 4.42 -3.21
CA GLU A 13 -16.91 4.66 -4.63
C GLU A 13 -15.81 5.72 -4.82
N MET A 14 -15.86 6.80 -4.06
CA MET A 14 -14.83 7.83 -4.09
C MET A 14 -13.46 7.32 -3.61
N ALA A 15 -13.42 6.46 -2.58
CA ALA A 15 -12.19 5.82 -2.13
C ALA A 15 -11.56 4.96 -3.24
N TRP A 16 -12.36 4.13 -3.92
CA TRP A 16 -11.92 3.37 -5.10
C TRP A 16 -11.42 4.26 -6.23
N LEU A 17 -12.12 5.35 -6.51
CA LEU A 17 -11.71 6.29 -7.54
C LEU A 17 -10.36 6.94 -7.19
N GLN A 18 -10.16 7.37 -5.95
CA GLN A 18 -8.90 7.96 -5.49
C GLN A 18 -7.74 6.97 -5.62
N VAL A 19 -7.94 5.72 -5.18
CA VAL A 19 -6.99 4.62 -5.34
C VAL A 19 -6.67 4.39 -6.82
N ARG A 20 -7.68 4.35 -7.70
CA ARG A 20 -7.48 4.15 -9.15
C ARG A 20 -6.72 5.31 -9.80
N MET A 21 -7.10 6.54 -9.47
CA MET A 21 -6.50 7.76 -10.02
C MET A 21 -5.05 7.95 -9.56
N ALA A 22 -4.73 7.53 -8.33
CA ALA A 22 -3.37 7.58 -7.79
C ALA A 22 -2.35 6.89 -8.70
N TRP A 23 -2.72 5.78 -9.34
CA TRP A 23 -1.82 4.98 -10.18
C TRP A 23 -2.01 5.15 -11.69
N GLN A 24 -2.82 6.13 -12.14
CA GLN A 24 -2.97 6.43 -13.58
C GLN A 24 -1.88 7.34 -14.14
N SER A 25 -1.26 8.17 -13.31
CA SER A 25 -0.20 9.09 -13.74
C SER A 25 1.18 8.56 -13.37
N VAL A 26 2.07 8.43 -14.36
CA VAL A 26 3.49 8.06 -14.18
C VAL A 26 4.23 9.04 -13.24
N LYS A 27 3.64 10.22 -12.99
CA LYS A 27 4.18 11.25 -12.08
C LYS A 27 3.60 11.18 -10.66
N ASN A 28 2.60 10.35 -10.39
CA ASN A 28 1.87 10.32 -9.11
C ASN A 28 1.81 8.94 -8.45
N THR A 29 2.74 8.04 -8.79
CA THR A 29 2.77 6.65 -8.30
C THR A 29 3.07 6.51 -6.80
N ARG A 30 3.53 7.59 -6.14
CA ARG A 30 3.93 7.56 -4.73
C ARG A 30 2.74 7.34 -3.80
N LEU A 31 2.91 6.47 -2.82
CA LEU A 31 1.97 6.24 -1.73
C LEU A 31 2.18 7.25 -0.60
N ASP A 32 1.55 8.42 -0.73
CA ASP A 32 1.52 9.47 0.30
C ASP A 32 0.54 9.15 1.44
N GLN A 33 0.48 10.02 2.46
CA GLN A 33 -0.34 9.79 3.64
C GLN A 33 -1.85 9.74 3.31
N GLU A 34 -2.34 10.61 2.44
CA GLU A 34 -3.75 10.62 2.04
C GLU A 34 -4.15 9.28 1.42
N LYS A 35 -3.34 8.74 0.51
CA LYS A 35 -3.60 7.42 -0.09
C LYS A 35 -3.53 6.29 0.95
N LYS A 36 -2.60 6.35 1.91
CA LYS A 36 -2.55 5.37 3.00
C LYS A 36 -3.83 5.40 3.83
N ASP A 37 -4.32 6.60 4.16
CA ASP A 37 -5.52 6.78 4.96
C ASP A 37 -6.76 6.23 4.23
N VAL A 38 -6.86 6.45 2.92
CA VAL A 38 -7.91 5.89 2.06
C VAL A 38 -7.86 4.36 2.05
N ILE A 39 -6.67 3.77 1.83
CA ILE A 39 -6.50 2.31 1.83
C ILE A 39 -6.83 1.73 3.22
N ALA A 40 -6.41 2.39 4.31
CA ALA A 40 -6.73 1.97 5.67
C ALA A 40 -8.24 2.01 5.95
N ALA A 41 -8.94 3.04 5.47
CA ALA A 41 -10.39 3.13 5.57
C ALA A 41 -11.08 2.01 4.78
N MET A 42 -10.61 1.70 3.57
CA MET A 42 -11.12 0.58 2.77
C MET A 42 -10.87 -0.77 3.46
N ILE A 43 -9.67 -1.00 4.00
CA ILE A 43 -9.34 -2.22 4.76
C ILE A 43 -10.30 -2.39 5.94
N ARG A 44 -10.54 -1.31 6.71
CA ARG A 44 -11.48 -1.32 7.84
C ARG A 44 -12.88 -1.68 7.38
N HIS A 45 -13.38 -1.00 6.35
CA HIS A 45 -14.69 -1.25 5.77
C HIS A 45 -14.86 -2.73 5.40
N TYR A 46 -13.93 -3.32 4.66
CA TYR A 46 -14.06 -4.72 4.23
C TYR A 46 -13.89 -5.74 5.37
N ARG A 47 -13.09 -5.43 6.39
CA ARG A 47 -13.00 -6.28 7.59
C ARG A 47 -14.33 -6.31 8.36
N GLU A 48 -15.05 -5.19 8.38
CA GLU A 48 -16.34 -5.04 9.06
C GLU A 48 -17.49 -5.64 8.25
N THR A 49 -17.61 -5.29 6.96
CA THR A 49 -18.74 -5.73 6.12
C THR A 49 -18.59 -7.17 5.63
N ARG A 50 -17.35 -7.65 5.46
CA ARG A 50 -17.01 -8.96 4.89
C ARG A 50 -17.66 -9.24 3.54
N GLN A 51 -18.04 -8.19 2.81
CA GLN A 51 -18.70 -8.31 1.52
C GLN A 51 -17.89 -7.59 0.46
N PRO A 52 -17.50 -8.29 -0.63
CA PRO A 52 -16.90 -7.62 -1.77
C PRO A 52 -17.98 -6.88 -2.57
N ASP A 53 -17.76 -5.59 -2.82
CA ASP A 53 -18.54 -4.74 -3.73
C ASP A 53 -17.95 -4.73 -5.16
N ARG A 54 -16.76 -5.32 -5.35
CA ARG A 54 -15.97 -5.31 -6.58
C ARG A 54 -15.40 -6.70 -6.90
N PRO A 55 -15.06 -7.00 -8.16
CA PRO A 55 -14.43 -8.28 -8.49
C PRO A 55 -13.01 -8.37 -7.89
N ARG A 56 -12.57 -9.60 -7.56
CA ARG A 56 -11.23 -9.89 -7.01
C ARG A 56 -10.09 -9.26 -7.80
N SER A 57 -10.21 -9.19 -9.12
CA SER A 57 -9.20 -8.60 -10.00
C SER A 57 -8.93 -7.11 -9.71
N GLU A 58 -9.94 -6.34 -9.26
CA GLU A 58 -9.71 -4.93 -8.87
C GLU A 58 -8.90 -4.84 -7.57
N PHE A 59 -9.15 -5.73 -6.59
CA PHE A 59 -8.35 -5.79 -5.37
C PHE A 59 -6.91 -6.24 -5.65
N GLU A 60 -6.74 -7.21 -6.55
CA GLU A 60 -5.42 -7.70 -6.98
C GLU A 60 -4.63 -6.62 -7.73
N GLN A 61 -5.30 -5.75 -8.51
CA GLN A 61 -4.66 -4.59 -9.13
C GLN A 61 -4.11 -3.62 -8.07
N VAL A 62 -4.86 -3.32 -7.01
CA VAL A 62 -4.37 -2.49 -5.90
C VAL A 62 -3.17 -3.14 -5.22
N LEU A 63 -3.23 -4.46 -4.99
CA LEU A 63 -2.11 -5.21 -4.41
C LEU A 63 -0.85 -5.09 -5.28
N LEU A 64 -0.99 -5.30 -6.59
CA LEU A 64 0.13 -5.19 -7.54
C LEU A 64 0.75 -3.80 -7.48
N ARG A 65 -0.06 -2.73 -7.46
CA ARG A 65 0.45 -1.35 -7.36
C ARG A 65 1.19 -1.07 -6.06
N LEU A 66 0.70 -1.59 -4.93
CA LEU A 66 1.41 -1.48 -3.66
C LEU A 66 2.76 -2.20 -3.68
N GLN A 67 2.84 -3.36 -4.34
CA GLN A 67 4.09 -4.09 -4.53
C GLN A 67 5.07 -3.34 -5.43
N GLU A 68 4.60 -2.79 -6.56
CA GLU A 68 5.41 -1.94 -7.45
C GLU A 68 5.98 -0.72 -6.71
N GLU A 69 5.15 -0.04 -5.90
CA GLU A 69 5.59 1.09 -5.07
C GLU A 69 6.67 0.67 -4.06
N HIS A 70 6.50 -0.48 -3.39
CA HIS A 70 7.51 -0.98 -2.47
C HIS A 70 8.85 -1.25 -3.19
N GLU A 71 8.82 -1.87 -4.36
CA GLU A 71 10.03 -2.10 -5.16
C GLU A 71 10.71 -0.79 -5.57
N LEU A 72 9.94 0.25 -5.91
CA LEU A 72 10.48 1.56 -6.23
C LEU A 72 11.17 2.19 -5.02
N ARG A 73 10.55 2.14 -3.83
CA ARG A 73 11.16 2.64 -2.60
C ARG A 73 12.45 1.91 -2.24
N VAL A 74 12.49 0.58 -2.40
CA VAL A 74 13.73 -0.21 -2.20
C VAL A 74 14.82 0.21 -3.19
N LYS A 75 14.48 0.44 -4.46
CA LYS A 75 15.42 0.95 -5.48
C LYS A 75 15.92 2.36 -5.14
N GLU A 76 15.04 3.24 -4.65
CA GLU A 76 15.39 4.60 -4.19
C GLU A 76 16.35 4.55 -2.99
N LEU A 77 16.05 3.74 -1.96
CA LEU A 77 16.94 3.51 -0.82
C LEU A 77 18.32 3.02 -1.27
N GLY A 78 18.37 2.07 -2.21
CA GLY A 78 19.64 1.58 -2.77
C GLY A 78 20.41 2.65 -3.54
N ARG A 79 19.73 3.53 -4.29
CA ARG A 79 20.35 4.67 -4.98
C ARG A 79 20.90 5.69 -3.99
N GLU A 80 20.14 6.00 -2.95
CA GLU A 80 20.52 6.92 -1.90
C GLU A 80 21.72 6.38 -1.11
N GLY A 81 21.72 5.09 -0.75
CA GLY A 81 22.84 4.42 -0.10
C GLY A 81 24.14 4.51 -0.90
N ARG A 82 24.07 4.30 -2.22
CA ARG A 82 25.23 4.49 -3.11
C ARG A 82 25.69 5.96 -3.18
N ARG A 83 24.76 6.91 -3.14
CA ARG A 83 25.08 8.35 -3.14
C ARG A 83 25.81 8.74 -1.86
N VAL A 84 25.32 8.30 -0.70
CA VAL A 84 25.92 8.54 0.60
C VAL A 84 27.29 7.88 0.71
N ALA A 85 27.45 6.64 0.24
CA ALA A 85 28.74 5.93 0.25
C ALA A 85 29.83 6.69 -0.51
N LYS A 86 29.50 7.33 -1.65
CA LYS A 86 30.46 8.18 -2.40
C LYS A 86 30.88 9.44 -1.63
N GLN A 87 30.13 9.84 -0.62
CA GLN A 87 30.34 11.06 0.17
C GLN A 87 30.75 10.76 1.62
N VAL A 88 31.08 9.50 1.95
CA VAL A 88 31.38 9.08 3.33
C VAL A 88 32.57 9.84 3.94
N ASN A 89 33.56 10.21 3.12
CA ASN A 89 34.74 10.96 3.54
C ASN A 89 34.53 12.49 3.50
N ASN A 90 33.32 12.98 3.26
CA ASN A 90 33.07 14.42 3.21
C ASN A 90 33.34 15.04 4.58
N ILE A 91 34.20 16.06 4.65
CA ILE A 91 34.60 16.71 5.91
C ILE A 91 33.53 17.68 6.45
N ILE A 92 32.55 18.06 5.62
CA ILE A 92 31.50 19.02 5.99
C ILE A 92 30.41 18.27 6.77
N GLN A 93 30.30 18.54 8.08
CA GLN A 93 29.34 17.90 8.97
C GLN A 93 27.89 18.00 8.49
N VAL A 94 27.48 19.20 8.03
CA VAL A 94 26.11 19.44 7.51
C VAL A 94 25.76 18.48 6.37
N ILE A 95 26.73 18.11 5.52
CA ILE A 95 26.50 17.18 4.42
C ILE A 95 26.32 15.74 4.95
N ARG A 96 27.05 15.36 6.00
CA ARG A 96 26.87 14.05 6.65
C ARG A 96 25.49 13.94 7.28
N ASP A 97 25.08 14.94 8.05
CA ASP A 97 23.78 14.96 8.73
C ASP A 97 22.61 14.93 7.72
N THR A 98 22.75 15.69 6.62
CA THR A 98 21.76 15.69 5.53
C THR A 98 21.66 14.33 4.85
N ASN A 99 22.80 13.66 4.64
CA ASN A 99 22.85 12.33 4.04
C ASN A 99 22.22 11.27 4.95
N GLU A 100 22.48 11.34 6.26
CA GLU A 100 21.89 10.46 7.26
C GLU A 100 20.38 10.64 7.35
N SER A 101 19.90 11.90 7.44
CA SER A 101 18.47 12.21 7.45
C SER A 101 17.74 11.71 6.20
N ARG A 102 18.33 11.88 5.01
CA ARG A 102 17.76 11.37 3.75
C ARG A 102 17.72 9.84 3.71
N MET A 103 18.79 9.19 4.16
CA MET A 103 18.83 7.72 4.26
C MET A 103 17.78 7.20 5.22
N GLN A 104 17.60 7.86 6.37
CA GLN A 104 16.61 7.51 7.37
C GLN A 104 15.19 7.65 6.81
N HIS A 105 14.89 8.77 6.13
CA HIS A 105 13.60 8.96 5.46
C HIS A 105 13.30 7.88 4.42
N CYS A 106 14.29 7.49 3.59
CA CYS A 106 14.10 6.40 2.63
C CYS A 106 13.88 5.04 3.31
N ARG A 107 14.49 4.78 4.47
CA ARG A 107 14.27 3.54 5.23
C ARG A 107 12.86 3.47 5.79
N GLU A 108 12.40 4.55 6.43
CA GLU A 108 11.04 4.66 6.97
C GLU A 108 9.99 4.38 5.88
N GLN A 109 10.15 4.98 4.70
CA GLN A 109 9.24 4.73 3.57
C GLN A 109 9.24 3.27 3.13
N VAL A 110 10.38 2.59 3.13
CA VAL A 110 10.48 1.17 2.75
C VAL A 110 9.84 0.26 3.80
N GLU A 111 9.98 0.58 5.09
CA GLU A 111 9.47 -0.22 6.21
C GLU A 111 7.95 -0.14 6.37
N GLU A 112 7.31 0.95 5.96
CA GLU A 112 5.86 1.15 6.07
C GLU A 112 5.04 0.32 5.08
N THR A 113 5.49 0.21 3.82
CA THR A 113 4.70 -0.39 2.73
C THR A 113 4.37 -1.88 2.94
N PRO A 114 5.28 -2.74 3.47
CA PRO A 114 5.00 -4.15 3.72
C PRO A 114 3.78 -4.41 4.61
N THR A 115 3.56 -3.57 5.62
CA THR A 115 2.41 -3.70 6.52
C THR A 115 1.10 -3.50 5.76
N ILE A 116 1.01 -2.43 4.96
CA ILE A 116 -0.18 -2.13 4.15
C ILE A 116 -0.45 -3.27 3.14
N ILE A 117 0.61 -3.79 2.49
CA ILE A 117 0.51 -4.95 1.59
C ILE A 117 -0.06 -6.17 2.32
N ALA A 118 0.45 -6.48 3.51
CA ALA A 118 0.01 -7.64 4.29
C ALA A 118 -1.46 -7.50 4.71
N GLU A 119 -1.86 -6.31 5.17
CA GLU A 119 -3.25 -6.05 5.54
C GLU A 119 -4.20 -6.15 4.35
N TRP A 120 -3.80 -5.63 3.19
CA TRP A 120 -4.59 -5.71 1.96
C TRP A 120 -4.73 -7.16 1.47
N LYS A 121 -3.66 -7.96 1.52
CA LYS A 121 -3.72 -9.40 1.24
C LYS A 121 -4.70 -10.12 2.17
N ALA A 122 -4.67 -9.80 3.46
CA ALA A 122 -5.60 -10.38 4.42
C ALA A 122 -7.06 -10.05 4.08
N VAL A 123 -7.35 -8.85 3.58
CA VAL A 123 -8.70 -8.49 3.07
C VAL A 123 -9.08 -9.34 1.85
N ILE A 124 -8.18 -9.51 0.87
CA ILE A 124 -8.44 -10.36 -0.30
C ILE A 124 -8.78 -11.78 0.14
N HIS A 125 -7.98 -12.36 1.03
CA HIS A 125 -8.23 -13.70 1.57
C HIS A 125 -9.58 -13.76 2.32
N LEU A 126 -9.87 -12.78 3.18
CA LEU A 126 -11.13 -12.71 3.92
C LEU A 126 -12.36 -12.68 3.01
N LEU A 127 -12.31 -11.91 1.91
CA LEU A 127 -13.46 -11.69 1.03
C LEU A 127 -13.64 -12.79 -0.02
N PHE A 128 -12.55 -13.41 -0.48
CA PHE A 128 -12.57 -14.27 -1.66
C PHE A 128 -12.12 -15.71 -1.45
N ASP A 129 -11.41 -16.01 -0.37
CA ASP A 129 -11.04 -17.39 -0.07
C ASP A 129 -12.13 -17.99 0.82
N ARG A 130 -12.94 -18.88 0.24
CA ARG A 130 -14.01 -19.57 0.95
C ARG A 130 -13.43 -20.45 2.07
N PRO A 131 -14.05 -20.49 3.25
CA PRO A 131 -13.97 -21.68 4.09
C PRO A 131 -14.88 -22.75 3.48
N ASP A 132 -14.30 -23.60 2.61
CA ASP A 132 -14.86 -24.85 2.07
C ASP A 132 -16.24 -24.86 1.38
N GLY A 133 -16.28 -25.56 0.26
CA GLY A 133 -17.51 -25.92 -0.43
C GLY A 133 -17.24 -26.95 -1.53
N SER A 134 -16.73 -28.12 -1.14
CA SER A 134 -16.69 -29.31 -1.99
C SER A 134 -18.12 -29.82 -2.25
N PRO A 135 -18.56 -30.03 -3.50
CA PRO A 135 -19.74 -30.81 -3.81
C PRO A 135 -19.33 -32.19 -4.38
N GLU A 136 -18.70 -33.03 -3.55
CA GLU A 136 -18.64 -34.49 -3.76
C GLU A 136 -19.71 -35.25 -2.95
N ALA A 137 -20.75 -34.55 -2.49
CA ALA A 137 -21.91 -35.15 -1.82
C ALA A 137 -23.18 -35.01 -2.67
N MET A 138 -23.20 -35.57 -3.88
CA MET A 138 -24.45 -35.77 -4.63
C MET A 138 -24.30 -36.74 -5.83
N LYS A 139 -23.71 -37.92 -5.62
CA LYS A 139 -23.95 -39.10 -6.48
C LYS A 139 -23.86 -40.38 -5.64
N ASN A 140 -24.99 -40.77 -5.07
CA ASN A 140 -25.38 -42.16 -4.83
C ASN A 140 -26.89 -42.23 -5.03
#